data_AF-A0A7Z3CCV0-F1
#
_entry.id   AF-A0A7Z3CCV0-F1
#
_cell.length_a   1.000
_cell.length_b   1.000
_cell.length_c   1.000
_cell.angle_alpha   90.00
_cell.angle_beta   90.00
_cell.angle_gamma   90.00
#
_symmetry.space_group_name_H-M   'P 1'
#
loop_
_entity.id
_entity.type
_entity.pdbx_description
1 polymer ?
#
loop_
_entity_poly.entity_id
_entity_poly.type
_entity_poly.pdbx_seq_one_letter_code
_entity_poly.pdbx_strand_id
1 'polypeptide(L)'
;MPVFYLSASLLLYLLALFFDGALMSGDRHMPALQMLLYGPWGLPFGMYQWFANPLLALAVLAHRRFRRLALLAGLVALYLAASSFGIDRLPDNQSYAFHERTGFGAGFYLWLAAMMVFCLGQAWCCWKARSAADMPGWSWLDVVLVAALGVAFYAATQMPTLRFEPGRVLMPQEQPQTL
;
A
#
# COMPACT_ATOMS: atom_id res chain seq x y z
N MET A 1 -15.44 -25.42 -3.92
CA MET A 1 -14.07 -25.02 -4.24
C MET A 1 -13.65 -23.93 -3.27
N PRO A 2 -12.56 -24.10 -2.50
CA PRO A 2 -12.00 -23.01 -1.69
C PRO A 2 -11.61 -21.86 -2.63
N VAL A 3 -12.07 -20.65 -2.32
CA VAL A 3 -11.73 -19.45 -3.08
C VAL A 3 -10.57 -18.78 -2.36
N PHE A 4 -9.34 -18.97 -2.85
CA PHE A 4 -8.11 -18.42 -2.25
C PHE A 4 -7.81 -16.97 -2.69
N TYR A 5 -8.84 -16.18 -3.00
CA TYR A 5 -8.66 -14.81 -3.48
C TYR A 5 -7.98 -13.91 -2.44
N LEU A 6 -8.28 -14.15 -1.15
CA LEU A 6 -7.67 -13.43 -0.05
C LEU A 6 -6.16 -13.72 0.04
N SER A 7 -5.79 -15.00 0.06
CA SER A 7 -4.39 -15.42 0.09
C SER A 7 -3.62 -14.93 -1.13
N ALA A 8 -4.23 -15.01 -2.32
CA ALA A 8 -3.62 -14.50 -3.56
C ALA A 8 -3.39 -12.98 -3.52
N SER A 9 -4.37 -12.21 -3.03
CA SER A 9 -4.25 -10.77 -2.84
C SER A 9 -3.13 -10.43 -1.84
N LEU A 10 -3.12 -11.07 -0.67
CA LEU A 10 -2.12 -10.86 0.36
C LEU A 10 -0.70 -11.24 -0.11
N LEU A 11 -0.58 -12.34 -0.87
CA LEU A 11 0.69 -12.77 -1.43
C LEU A 11 1.21 -11.76 -2.48
N LEU A 12 0.36 -11.30 -3.40
CA LEU A 12 0.73 -10.27 -4.37
C LEU A 12 1.16 -8.97 -3.67
N TYR A 13 0.44 -8.58 -2.63
CA TYR A 13 0.79 -7.41 -1.83
C TYR A 13 2.14 -7.59 -1.14
N LEU A 14 2.40 -8.75 -0.54
CA LEU A 14 3.68 -9.05 0.10
C LEU A 14 4.84 -9.04 -0.92
N LEU A 15 4.63 -9.65 -2.09
CA LEU A 15 5.60 -9.66 -3.18
C LEU A 15 5.91 -8.26 -3.69
N ALA A 16 4.90 -7.37 -3.76
CA ALA A 16 5.08 -5.98 -4.15
C ALA A 16 6.16 -5.27 -3.32
N LEU A 17 6.25 -5.58 -2.02
CA LEU A 17 7.17 -4.93 -1.08
C LEU A 17 8.65 -5.20 -1.36
N PHE A 18 8.97 -6.22 -2.17
CA PHE A 18 10.35 -6.55 -2.55
C PHE A 18 10.84 -5.77 -3.79
N PHE A 19 9.99 -4.94 -4.40
CA PHE A 19 10.30 -4.20 -5.62
C PHE A 19 10.13 -2.68 -5.43
N ASP A 20 10.64 -1.92 -6.40
CA ASP A 20 10.34 -0.50 -6.49
C ASP A 20 8.87 -0.23 -6.80
N GLY A 21 8.30 0.75 -6.11
CA GLY A 21 6.96 1.25 -6.39
C GLY A 21 6.99 2.35 -7.45
N ALA A 22 7.96 3.26 -7.39
CA ALA A 22 8.07 4.36 -8.34
C ALA A 22 9.51 4.62 -8.79
N LEU A 23 9.64 5.07 -10.03
CA LEU A 23 10.88 5.55 -10.64
C LEU A 23 10.80 7.07 -10.76
N MET A 24 11.89 7.77 -10.43
CA MET A 24 11.98 9.22 -10.38
C MET A 24 13.16 9.71 -11.21
N SER A 25 13.16 11.01 -11.55
CA SER A 25 14.24 11.63 -12.32
C SER A 25 15.60 11.53 -11.61
N GLY A 26 16.67 11.38 -12.40
CA GLY A 26 18.05 11.28 -11.90
C GLY A 26 18.38 9.92 -11.26
N ASP A 27 17.94 8.83 -11.87
CA ASP A 27 18.14 7.43 -11.43
C ASP A 27 17.70 7.15 -9.98
N ARG A 28 16.81 7.99 -9.46
CA ARG A 28 16.20 7.80 -8.14
C ARG A 28 15.03 6.83 -8.26
N HIS A 29 14.85 6.01 -7.24
CA HIS A 29 13.75 5.07 -7.15
C HIS A 29 13.18 5.06 -5.73
N MET A 30 11.92 4.68 -5.61
CA MET A 30 11.21 4.61 -4.34
C MET A 30 10.70 3.19 -4.14
N PRO A 31 11.29 2.42 -3.21
CA PRO A 31 10.81 1.10 -2.82
C PRO A 31 9.33 1.09 -2.45
N ALA A 32 8.58 0.06 -2.86
CA ALA A 32 7.17 -0.06 -2.49
C ALA A 32 6.98 -0.18 -0.97
N LEU A 33 7.94 -0.80 -0.28
CA LEU A 33 7.99 -0.86 1.19
C LEU A 33 8.07 0.54 1.82
N GLN A 34 8.78 1.47 1.19
CA GLN A 34 8.86 2.87 1.61
C GLN A 34 7.50 3.57 1.44
N MET A 35 6.86 3.37 0.30
CA MET A 35 5.54 3.94 0.01
C MET A 35 4.47 3.44 0.99
N LEU A 36 4.55 2.17 1.41
CA LEU A 36 3.68 1.62 2.46
C LEU A 36 3.87 2.35 3.79
N LEU A 37 5.11 2.57 4.21
CA LEU A 37 5.44 3.24 5.47
C LEU A 37 4.94 4.69 5.49
N TYR A 38 4.90 5.35 4.34
CA TYR A 38 4.46 6.74 4.24
C TYR A 38 2.96 6.94 4.22
N GLY A 39 2.15 5.89 4.25
CA GLY A 39 0.68 5.97 4.18
C GLY A 39 0.07 7.20 4.87
N PRO A 40 0.22 7.36 6.20
CA PRO A 40 -0.30 8.51 6.94
C PRO A 40 0.38 9.84 6.62
N TRP A 41 1.66 9.81 6.23
CA TRP A 41 2.45 10.98 5.85
C TRP A 41 2.08 11.54 4.48
N GLY A 42 1.27 10.83 3.69
CA GLY A 42 0.79 11.33 2.39
C GLY A 42 -0.09 12.57 2.50
N LEU A 43 -0.81 12.74 3.62
CA LEU A 43 -1.70 13.87 3.86
C LEU A 43 -0.99 15.23 3.71
N PRO A 44 0.12 15.51 4.44
CA PRO A 44 0.90 16.74 4.25
C PRO A 44 1.39 16.98 2.81
N PHE A 45 1.61 15.92 2.03
CA PHE A 45 2.12 16.00 0.65
C PHE A 45 1.02 15.92 -0.42
N GLY A 46 -0.25 15.94 -0.04
CA GLY A 46 -1.39 15.81 -0.97
C GLY A 46 -1.53 14.42 -1.62
N MET A 47 -0.83 13.41 -1.11
CA MET A 47 -0.80 12.04 -1.62
C MET A 47 -1.92 11.20 -1.00
N TYR A 48 -3.17 11.53 -1.32
CA TYR A 48 -4.35 10.84 -0.80
C TYR A 48 -4.47 9.38 -1.27
N GLN A 49 -3.79 9.01 -2.35
CA GLN A 49 -3.76 7.67 -2.93
C GLN A 49 -3.26 6.63 -1.94
N TRP A 50 -2.40 7.03 -1.00
CA TRP A 50 -1.84 6.12 -0.01
C TRP A 50 -2.88 5.64 1.03
N PHE A 51 -4.05 6.27 1.11
CA PHE A 51 -5.20 5.74 1.88
C PHE A 51 -5.75 4.42 1.33
N ALA A 52 -5.34 4.00 0.13
CA ALA A 52 -5.67 2.69 -0.39
C ALA A 52 -5.20 1.54 0.53
N ASN A 53 -4.08 1.70 1.24
CA ASN A 53 -3.54 0.68 2.16
C ASN A 53 -4.44 0.43 3.38
N PRO A 54 -4.77 1.44 4.21
CA PRO A 54 -5.67 1.23 5.35
C PRO A 54 -7.07 0.80 4.91
N LEU A 55 -7.56 1.25 3.75
CA LEU A 55 -8.84 0.79 3.21
C LEU A 55 -8.79 -0.70 2.79
N LEU A 56 -7.72 -1.15 2.15
CA LEU A 56 -7.54 -2.57 1.85
C LEU A 56 -7.44 -3.41 3.12
N ALA A 57 -6.70 -2.94 4.13
CA ALA A 57 -6.61 -3.62 5.43
C ALA A 57 -8.00 -3.76 6.09
N LEU A 58 -8.79 -2.68 6.09
CA LEU A 58 -10.17 -2.70 6.58
C LEU A 58 -11.02 -3.69 5.77
N ALA A 59 -10.89 -3.70 4.44
CA ALA A 59 -11.61 -4.61 3.57
C ALA A 59 -11.29 -6.08 3.86
N VAL A 60 -10.00 -6.40 4.05
CA VAL A 60 -9.52 -7.73 4.44
C VAL A 60 -10.09 -8.14 5.80
N LEU A 61 -10.09 -7.28 6.82
CA LEU A 61 -10.63 -7.62 8.14
C LEU A 61 -12.16 -7.80 8.11
N ALA A 62 -12.86 -7.01 7.28
CA ALA A 62 -14.31 -7.00 7.18
C ALA A 62 -14.88 -8.06 6.20
N HIS A 63 -14.05 -8.76 5.42
CA HIS A 63 -14.44 -9.55 4.24
C HIS A 63 -15.59 -10.53 4.49
N ARG A 64 -15.62 -11.16 5.68
CA ARG A 64 -16.64 -12.14 6.05
C ARG A 64 -17.88 -11.51 6.68
N ARG A 65 -17.71 -10.75 7.77
CA ARG A 65 -18.82 -10.23 8.60
C ARG A 65 -19.59 -9.13 7.89
N PHE A 66 -18.87 -8.24 7.22
CA PHE A 66 -19.44 -7.08 6.53
C PHE A 66 -19.08 -7.12 5.04
N ARG A 67 -19.37 -8.24 4.38
CA ARG A 67 -18.98 -8.54 2.99
C ARG A 67 -19.17 -7.40 1.97
N ARG A 68 -20.27 -6.64 2.06
CA ARG A 68 -20.56 -5.52 1.17
C ARG A 68 -19.73 -4.29 1.51
N LEU A 69 -19.53 -4.01 2.79
CA LEU A 69 -18.63 -2.96 3.24
C LEU A 69 -17.18 -3.26 2.84
N ALA A 70 -16.77 -4.53 2.96
CA ALA A 70 -15.46 -4.97 2.50
C ALA A 70 -15.29 -4.80 0.99
N LEU A 71 -16.30 -5.14 0.19
CA LEU A 71 -16.27 -4.89 -1.25
C LEU A 71 -16.17 -3.39 -1.56
N LEU A 72 -16.98 -2.56 -0.89
CA LEU A 72 -16.94 -1.11 -1.07
C LEU A 72 -15.56 -0.54 -0.69
N ALA A 73 -15.03 -0.91 0.48
CA ALA A 73 -13.71 -0.48 0.93
C ALA A 73 -12.60 -0.92 -0.03
N GLY A 74 -12.67 -2.16 -0.56
CA GLY A 74 -11.76 -2.65 -1.58
C GLY A 74 -11.85 -1.87 -2.89
N LEU A 75 -13.06 -1.55 -3.36
CA LEU A 75 -13.26 -0.76 -4.58
C LEU A 75 -12.76 0.68 -4.43
N VAL A 76 -12.98 1.31 -3.27
CA VAL A 76 -12.44 2.64 -2.97
C VAL A 76 -10.91 2.57 -2.87
N ALA A 77 -10.35 1.53 -2.25
CA ALA A 77 -8.90 1.32 -2.22
C ALA A 77 -8.33 1.18 -3.64
N LEU A 78 -8.96 0.37 -4.50
CA LEU A 78 -8.55 0.20 -5.89
C LEU A 78 -8.66 1.49 -6.70
N TYR A 79 -9.71 2.28 -6.49
CA TYR A 79 -9.87 3.59 -7.11
C TYR A 79 -8.75 4.57 -6.71
N LEU A 80 -8.44 4.65 -5.42
CA LEU A 80 -7.34 5.47 -4.91
C LEU A 80 -5.98 4.99 -5.41
N ALA A 81 -5.78 3.68 -5.48
CA ALA A 81 -4.56 3.11 -6.06
C ALA A 81 -4.43 3.47 -7.54
N ALA A 82 -5.50 3.32 -8.32
CA ALA A 82 -5.52 3.67 -9.74
C ALA A 82 -5.36 5.19 -9.97
N SER A 83 -5.88 6.05 -9.11
CA SER A 83 -5.65 7.50 -9.24
C SER A 83 -4.19 7.90 -9.02
N SER A 84 -3.31 6.98 -8.58
CA SER A 84 -1.87 7.19 -8.55
C SER A 84 -1.28 7.44 -9.94
N PHE A 85 -1.93 6.96 -11.01
CA PHE A 85 -1.49 7.25 -12.38
C PHE A 85 -1.40 8.77 -12.65
N GLY A 86 -2.23 9.58 -11.99
CA GLY A 86 -2.20 11.05 -12.07
C GLY A 86 -1.17 11.74 -11.17
N ILE A 87 -0.32 11.01 -10.43
CA ILE A 87 0.74 11.60 -9.60
C ILE A 87 1.98 11.85 -10.46
N ASP A 88 2.26 13.12 -10.76
CA ASP A 88 3.44 13.47 -11.57
C ASP A 88 4.72 13.64 -10.75
N ARG A 89 4.60 13.87 -9.44
CA ARG A 89 5.73 14.17 -8.57
C ARG A 89 5.62 13.44 -7.24
N LEU A 90 6.74 12.95 -6.74
CA LEU A 90 6.85 12.27 -5.44
C LEU A 90 7.89 12.97 -4.57
N PRO A 91 7.66 13.07 -3.25
CA PRO A 91 8.64 13.64 -2.33
C PRO A 91 9.80 12.68 -2.09
N ASP A 92 11.01 13.23 -2.04
CA ASP A 92 12.18 12.57 -1.50
C ASP A 92 12.06 12.40 0.03
N ASN A 93 12.51 11.28 0.55
CA ASN A 93 12.52 11.00 1.97
C ASN A 93 13.58 11.80 2.75
N GLN A 94 14.67 12.18 2.09
CA GLN A 94 15.79 12.85 2.76
C GLN A 94 15.71 14.36 2.62
N SER A 95 15.50 14.84 1.39
CA SER A 95 15.49 16.27 1.09
C SER A 95 14.10 16.90 1.14
N TYR A 96 13.02 16.08 1.18
CA TYR A 96 11.63 16.52 1.01
C TYR A 96 11.37 17.27 -0.30
N ALA A 97 12.33 17.28 -1.23
CA ALA A 97 12.17 17.86 -2.54
C ALA A 97 11.26 16.97 -3.39
N PHE A 98 10.39 17.59 -4.18
CA PHE A 98 9.55 16.87 -5.12
C PHE A 98 10.34 16.55 -6.39
N HIS A 99 10.42 15.27 -6.73
CA HIS A 99 11.02 14.79 -7.96
C HIS A 99 9.94 14.29 -8.92
N GLU A 100 10.18 14.49 -10.21
CA GLU A 100 9.27 14.02 -11.25
C GLU A 100 9.30 12.49 -11.32
N ARG A 101 8.10 11.89 -11.31
CA ARG A 101 7.91 10.45 -11.46
C ARG A 101 8.04 10.10 -12.94
N THR A 102 9.13 9.43 -13.30
CA THR A 102 9.40 8.97 -14.66
C THR A 102 8.66 7.67 -15.00
N GLY A 103 8.27 6.89 -14.00
CA GLY A 103 7.50 5.67 -14.21
C GLY A 103 7.10 4.96 -12.92
N PHE A 104 6.42 3.82 -13.07
CA PHE A 104 6.08 2.92 -11.98
C PHE A 104 6.95 1.67 -12.02
N GLY A 105 7.39 1.22 -10.84
CA GLY A 105 8.11 -0.03 -10.70
C GLY A 105 7.18 -1.23 -10.60
N ALA A 106 7.76 -2.44 -10.62
CA ALA A 106 7.01 -3.69 -10.52
C ALA A 106 6.17 -3.80 -9.24
N GLY A 107 6.66 -3.21 -8.13
CA GLY A 107 5.96 -3.20 -6.85
C GLY A 107 4.61 -2.49 -6.95
N PHE A 108 4.52 -1.38 -7.69
CA PHE A 108 3.24 -0.69 -7.89
C PHE A 108 2.21 -1.55 -8.64
N TYR A 109 2.62 -2.24 -9.70
CA TYR A 109 1.71 -3.09 -10.47
C TYR A 109 1.25 -4.32 -9.67
N LEU A 110 2.15 -4.94 -8.89
CA LEU A 110 1.79 -6.04 -7.99
C LEU A 110 0.84 -5.58 -6.89
N TRP A 111 1.05 -4.40 -6.33
CA TRP A 111 0.19 -3.77 -5.33
C TRP A 111 -1.22 -3.48 -5.89
N LEU A 112 -1.30 -2.90 -7.10
CA LEU A 112 -2.56 -2.65 -7.78
C LEU A 112 -3.29 -3.96 -8.11
N ALA A 113 -2.55 -4.97 -8.58
CA ALA A 113 -3.08 -6.31 -8.86
C ALA A 113 -3.61 -6.98 -7.59
N ALA A 114 -2.94 -6.83 -6.45
CA ALA A 114 -3.42 -7.34 -5.16
C ALA A 114 -4.82 -6.81 -4.81
N MET A 115 -5.05 -5.50 -4.98
CA MET A 115 -6.37 -4.89 -4.76
C MET A 115 -7.40 -5.36 -5.79
N MET A 116 -7.01 -5.48 -7.05
CA MET A 116 -7.88 -5.99 -8.11
C MET A 116 -8.35 -7.42 -7.83
N VAL A 117 -7.42 -8.32 -7.47
CA VAL A 117 -7.72 -9.71 -7.10
C VAL A 117 -8.65 -9.77 -5.89
N PHE A 118 -8.43 -8.94 -4.87
CA PHE A 118 -9.33 -8.83 -3.74
C PHE A 118 -10.75 -8.44 -4.18
N CYS A 119 -10.89 -7.36 -4.95
CA CYS A 119 -12.18 -6.85 -5.41
C CYS A 119 -12.94 -7.87 -6.25
N LEU A 120 -12.28 -8.53 -7.21
CA LEU A 120 -12.89 -9.54 -8.06
C LEU A 120 -13.36 -10.75 -7.25
N GLY A 121 -12.50 -11.25 -6.35
CA GLY A 121 -12.85 -12.37 -5.48
C GLY A 121 -13.98 -12.04 -4.52
N GLN A 122 -13.92 -10.87 -3.88
CA GLN A 122 -14.95 -10.40 -2.96
C GLN A 122 -16.28 -10.15 -3.66
N ALA A 123 -16.27 -9.57 -4.87
CA ALA A 123 -17.47 -9.36 -5.68
C ALA A 123 -18.12 -10.70 -6.08
N TRP A 124 -17.31 -11.65 -6.54
CA TRP A 124 -17.78 -13.00 -6.87
C TRP A 124 -18.41 -13.71 -5.68
N CYS A 125 -17.75 -13.66 -4.52
CA CYS A 125 -18.29 -14.21 -3.28
C CYS A 125 -19.58 -13.49 -2.86
N CYS A 126 -19.64 -12.16 -2.93
CA CYS A 126 -20.84 -11.39 -2.61
C CYS A 126 -22.02 -11.74 -3.51
N TRP A 127 -21.76 -12.05 -4.78
CA TRP A 127 -22.79 -12.46 -5.73
C TRP A 127 -23.32 -13.87 -5.42
N LYS A 128 -22.44 -14.81 -5.06
CA LYS A 128 -22.84 -16.21 -4.79
C LYS A 128 -23.42 -16.43 -3.39
N ALA A 129 -22.88 -15.76 -2.39
CA ALA A 129 -23.24 -15.98 -1.00
C ALA A 129 -24.62 -15.39 -0.68
N ARG A 130 -25.48 -16.13 0.00
CA ARG A 130 -26.77 -15.62 0.49
C ARG A 130 -26.61 -14.97 1.87
N SER A 131 -25.72 -15.51 2.70
CA SER A 131 -25.41 -15.06 4.06
C SER A 131 -23.92 -14.81 4.31
N ALA A 132 -23.56 -14.29 5.48
CA ALA A 132 -22.17 -14.15 5.92
C ALA A 132 -21.52 -15.51 6.29
N ALA A 133 -22.31 -16.55 6.57
CA ALA A 133 -21.80 -17.88 6.85
C ALA A 133 -21.25 -18.57 5.58
N ASP A 134 -21.78 -18.19 4.42
CA ASP A 134 -21.38 -18.73 3.12
C ASP A 134 -20.08 -18.11 2.57
N MET A 135 -19.57 -17.05 3.24
CA MET A 135 -18.31 -16.42 2.90
C MET A 135 -17.12 -17.32 3.30
N PRO A 136 -16.06 -17.38 2.48
CA PRO A 136 -14.82 -18.04 2.87
C PRO A 136 -14.32 -17.50 4.20
N GLY A 137 -13.93 -18.39 5.12
CA GLY A 137 -13.29 -18.03 6.37
C GLY A 137 -11.79 -17.80 6.21
N TRP A 138 -11.16 -17.37 7.29
CA TRP A 138 -9.70 -17.28 7.38
C TRP A 138 -9.07 -18.67 7.22
N SER A 139 -8.13 -18.79 6.30
CA SER A 139 -7.20 -19.91 6.25
C SER A 139 -5.95 -19.62 7.08
N TRP A 140 -5.21 -20.66 7.45
CA TRP A 140 -3.90 -20.50 8.09
C TRP A 140 -2.91 -19.72 7.20
N LEU A 141 -3.01 -19.86 5.88
CA LEU A 141 -2.17 -19.11 4.94
C LEU A 141 -2.42 -17.61 5.03
N ASP A 142 -3.69 -17.19 5.15
CA ASP A 142 -4.04 -15.77 5.29
C ASP A 142 -3.43 -15.19 6.56
N VAL A 143 -3.48 -15.93 7.67
CA VAL A 143 -2.88 -15.51 8.94
C VAL A 143 -1.36 -15.37 8.82
N VAL A 144 -0.70 -16.35 8.19
CA VAL A 144 0.75 -16.29 7.95
C VAL A 144 1.13 -15.11 7.06
N LEU A 145 0.38 -14.84 6.00
CA LEU A 145 0.63 -13.72 5.09
C LEU A 145 0.41 -12.36 5.78
N VAL A 146 -0.65 -12.21 6.57
CA VAL A 146 -0.87 -11.01 7.38
C VAL A 146 0.25 -10.82 8.40
N ALA A 147 0.70 -11.88 9.06
CA ALA A 147 1.84 -11.81 9.97
C ALA A 147 3.13 -11.40 9.24
N ALA A 148 3.40 -11.96 8.05
CA ALA A 148 4.55 -11.59 7.23
C ALA A 148 4.51 -10.11 6.80
N LEU A 149 3.33 -9.60 6.42
CA LEU A 149 3.14 -8.17 6.13
C LEU A 149 3.40 -7.30 7.36
N GLY A 150 2.93 -7.72 8.54
CA GLY A 150 3.20 -7.05 9.81
C GLY A 150 4.69 -7.01 10.15
N VAL A 151 5.41 -8.12 9.94
CA VAL A 151 6.87 -8.21 10.12
C VAL A 151 7.60 -7.33 9.12
N ALA A 152 7.21 -7.34 7.84
CA ALA A 152 7.81 -6.48 6.81
C ALA A 152 7.60 -4.99 7.15
N PHE A 153 6.40 -4.61 7.57
CA PHE A 153 6.10 -3.26 8.01
C PHE A 153 6.95 -2.87 9.23
N TYR A 154 7.01 -3.73 10.25
CA TYR A 154 7.85 -3.50 11.43
C TYR A 154 9.33 -3.38 11.06
N ALA A 155 9.85 -4.28 10.23
CA ALA A 155 11.23 -4.22 9.75
C ALA A 155 11.52 -2.93 8.99
N ALA A 156 10.60 -2.48 8.12
CA ALA A 156 10.70 -1.19 7.44
C ALA A 156 10.77 -0.02 8.42
N THR A 157 9.97 -0.07 9.50
CA THR A 157 10.08 0.93 10.56
C THR A 157 11.42 0.88 11.26
N GLN A 158 12.28 -0.13 11.14
CA GLN A 158 13.61 -0.16 11.75
C GLN A 158 14.74 0.26 10.80
N MET A 159 14.47 0.41 9.50
CA MET A 159 15.47 0.76 8.50
C MET A 159 15.65 2.29 8.39
N PRO A 160 16.83 2.86 8.74
CA PRO A 160 17.05 4.31 8.70
C PRO A 160 16.87 4.90 7.30
N THR A 161 17.20 4.14 6.26
CA THR A 161 17.11 4.57 4.85
C THR A 161 15.67 4.79 4.38
N LEU A 162 14.67 4.18 5.04
CA LEU A 162 13.26 4.26 4.66
C LEU A 162 12.46 5.25 5.52
N ARG A 163 12.99 5.67 6.68
CA ARG A 163 12.30 6.57 7.61
C ARG A 163 12.37 8.03 7.16
N PHE A 164 11.26 8.75 7.27
CA PHE A 164 11.29 10.21 7.26
C PHE A 164 11.98 10.71 8.53
N GLU A 165 12.81 11.74 8.40
CA GLU A 165 13.40 12.46 9.54
C GLU A 165 12.59 13.73 9.82
N PRO A 166 11.45 13.65 10.57
CA PRO A 166 10.60 14.81 10.84
C PRO A 166 11.34 15.95 11.55
N GLY A 167 12.43 15.63 12.27
CA GLY A 167 13.32 16.62 12.88
C GLY A 167 13.95 17.61 11.89
N ARG A 168 14.26 17.18 10.65
CA ARG A 168 14.82 18.08 9.62
C ARG A 168 13.82 19.05 9.03
N VAL A 169 12.52 18.73 9.11
CA VAL A 169 11.44 19.62 8.64
C VAL A 169 11.13 20.69 9.69
N LEU A 170 11.23 20.33 10.98
CA LEU A 170 10.90 21.22 12.10
C LEU A 170 12.07 22.09 12.55
N MET A 171 13.31 21.65 12.32
CA MET A 171 14.53 22.42 12.57
C MET A 171 15.41 22.40 11.32
N PRO A 172 15.31 23.41 10.44
CA PRO A 172 16.27 23.58 9.35
C PRO A 172 17.67 23.62 9.94
N GLN A 173 18.61 22.82 9.43
CA GLN A 173 20.00 22.98 9.84
C GLN A 173 20.47 24.37 9.42
N GLU A 174 20.96 25.16 10.39
CA GLU A 174 21.68 26.39 10.10
C GLU A 174 22.82 26.04 9.15
N GLN A 175 22.75 26.55 7.92
CA GLN A 175 23.90 26.49 7.02
C GLN A 175 25.08 27.14 7.74
N PRO A 176 26.25 26.46 7.84
CA PRO A 176 27.44 27.12 8.30
C PRO A 176 27.68 28.31 7.36
N GLN A 177 27.62 29.53 7.90
CA GLN A 177 28.06 30.71 7.18
C GLN A 177 29.54 30.50 6.85
N THR A 178 29.82 30.12 5.62
CA THR A 178 31.18 30.19 5.07
C THR A 178 31.54 31.67 4.97
N LEU A 179 32.35 32.13 5.91
CA LEU A 179 33.10 33.39 5.86
C LEU A 179 34.15 33.35 4.76
#